data_AF-A0A3D0RC19-F1
#
_entry.id   AF-A0A3D0RC19-F1
#
_cell.length_a   1.000
_cell.length_b   1.000
_cell.length_c   1.000
_cell.angle_alpha   90.00
_cell.angle_beta   90.00
_cell.angle_gamma   90.00
#
_symmetry.space_group_name_H-M   'P 1'
#
loop_
_entity.id
_entity.type
_entity.pdbx_description
1 polymer ?
#
loop_
_entity_poly.entity_id
_entity_poly.type
_entity_poly.pdbx_seq_one_letter_code
_entity_poly.pdbx_strand_id
1 'polypeptide(L)'
;MIGSAFRITGYVFGLVALYAMWLDFTMPRASMMLGEFWSVHHLSSLLISEAVISRYIDPCGLVVSLGCEPFLWHPAVSTLLLWPAALALLLLMGFFCGIGRLLRRRGRRIG
;
A
#
# COMPACT_ATOMS: atom_id res chain seq x y z
N MET A 1 24.96 -4.94 2.28
CA MET A 1 24.28 -4.22 1.18
C MET A 1 22.76 -4.33 1.27
N ILE A 2 22.19 -5.54 1.44
CA ILE A 2 20.74 -5.76 1.49
C ILE A 2 19.99 -4.86 2.51
N GLY A 3 20.48 -4.73 3.74
CA GLY A 3 19.80 -3.92 4.77
C GLY A 3 19.78 -2.41 4.50
N SER A 4 20.69 -1.91 3.67
CA SER A 4 20.69 -0.50 3.25
C SER A 4 19.63 -0.25 2.18
N ALA A 5 19.44 -1.20 1.25
CA ALA A 5 18.40 -1.11 0.21
C ALA A 5 17.00 -1.01 0.84
N PHE A 6 16.66 -1.89 1.79
CA PHE A 6 15.38 -1.84 2.50
C PHE A 6 15.13 -0.50 3.21
N ARG A 7 16.18 0.13 3.74
CA ARG A 7 16.07 1.46 4.37
C ARG A 7 15.84 2.57 3.34
N ILE A 8 16.56 2.55 2.22
CA ILE A 8 16.38 3.53 1.14
C ILE A 8 14.95 3.46 0.63
N THR A 9 14.44 2.26 0.35
CA THR A 9 13.03 2.05 -0.03
C THR A 9 12.08 2.61 1.02
N GLY A 10 12.32 2.35 2.31
CA GLY A 10 11.50 2.92 3.39
C GLY A 10 11.50 4.45 3.42
N TYR A 11 12.65 5.10 3.18
CA TYR A 11 12.73 6.56 3.13
C TYR A 11 11.99 7.15 1.93
N VAL A 12 12.00 6.47 0.78
CA VAL A 12 11.21 6.87 -0.39
C VAL A 12 9.72 6.87 -0.05
N PHE A 13 9.22 5.81 0.58
CA PHE A 13 7.83 5.77 1.06
C PHE A 13 7.52 6.87 2.08
N GLY A 14 8.45 7.19 2.96
CA GLY A 14 8.33 8.32 3.89
C GLY A 14 8.23 9.69 3.20
N LEU A 15 9.01 9.90 2.13
CA LEU A 15 8.97 11.15 1.36
C LEU A 15 7.63 11.29 0.63
N VAL A 16 7.12 10.20 0.05
CA VAL A 16 5.77 10.18 -0.56
C VAL A 16 4.69 10.42 0.49
N ALA A 17 4.84 9.89 1.71
CA ALA A 17 3.89 10.15 2.81
C ALA A 17 3.85 11.63 3.22
N LEU A 18 5.02 12.28 3.29
CA LEU A 18 5.10 13.72 3.56
C LEU A 18 4.46 14.55 2.45
N TYR A 19 4.64 14.14 1.19
CA TYR A 19 3.98 14.77 0.06
C TYR A 19 2.44 14.63 0.10
N ALA A 20 1.94 13.42 0.42
CA ALA A 20 0.51 13.19 0.60
C ALA A 20 -0.06 14.04 1.76
N MET A 21 0.66 14.13 2.87
CA MET A 21 0.26 14.97 4.00
C MET A 21 0.26 16.46 3.63
N TRP A 22 1.23 16.92 2.83
CA TRP A 22 1.26 18.29 2.31
C TRP A 22 0.03 18.60 1.42
N LEU A 23 -0.36 17.66 0.56
CA LEU A 23 -1.56 17.79 -0.25
C LEU A 23 -2.82 17.90 0.61
N ASP A 24 -2.93 17.07 1.65
CA ASP A 24 -4.05 17.11 2.60
C ASP A 24 -4.13 18.45 3.36
N PHE A 25 -3.00 19.10 3.66
CA PHE A 25 -2.98 20.42 4.30
C PHE A 25 -3.25 21.59 3.35
N THR A 26 -2.91 21.45 2.07
CA THR A 26 -2.98 22.56 1.09
C THR A 26 -4.33 22.61 0.38
N MET A 27 -5.01 21.47 0.25
CA MET A 27 -6.30 21.37 -0.45
C MET A 27 -7.46 21.46 0.55
N PRO A 28 -8.53 22.22 0.27
CA PRO A 28 -9.73 22.29 1.12
C PRO A 28 -10.62 21.06 0.90
N ARG A 29 -10.05 19.86 1.04
CA ARG A 29 -10.71 18.57 0.81
C ARG A 29 -10.45 17.67 2.01
N ALA A 30 -11.37 16.73 2.27
CA ALA A 30 -11.12 15.68 3.26
C ALA A 30 -9.89 14.85 2.84
N SER A 31 -9.15 14.30 3.82
CA SER A 31 -7.90 13.57 3.57
C SER A 31 -8.07 12.53 2.47
N MET A 32 -7.17 12.58 1.48
CA MET A 32 -7.27 11.74 0.30
C MET A 32 -7.04 10.27 0.69
N MET A 33 -8.00 9.41 0.34
CA MET A 33 -7.86 7.98 0.60
C MET A 33 -6.75 7.38 -0.26
N LEU A 34 -6.04 6.37 0.26
CA LEU A 34 -4.93 5.74 -0.45
C LEU A 34 -5.35 5.18 -1.82
N GLY A 35 -6.55 4.61 -1.91
CA GLY A 35 -7.12 4.14 -3.17
C GLY A 35 -7.36 5.27 -4.18
N GLU A 36 -7.86 6.41 -3.72
CA GLU A 36 -8.09 7.59 -4.56
C GLU A 36 -6.75 8.16 -5.05
N PHE A 37 -5.79 8.32 -4.14
CA PHE A 37 -4.43 8.79 -4.47
C PHE A 37 -3.77 7.90 -5.54
N TRP A 38 -3.92 6.58 -5.41
CA TRP A 38 -3.38 5.63 -6.37
C TRP A 38 -4.13 5.68 -7.70
N SER A 39 -5.46 5.78 -7.69
CA SER A 39 -6.25 5.88 -8.94
C SER A 39 -5.88 7.12 -9.77
N VAL A 40 -5.63 8.25 -9.12
CA VAL A 40 -5.25 9.51 -9.78
C VAL A 40 -3.85 9.42 -10.41
N HIS A 41 -2.91 8.74 -9.76
CA HIS A 41 -1.53 8.70 -10.23
C HIS A 41 -1.23 7.50 -11.15
N HIS A 42 -1.89 6.36 -10.95
CA HIS A 42 -1.61 5.11 -11.68
C HIS A 42 -2.87 4.27 -11.95
N LEU A 43 -3.86 4.85 -12.62
CA LEU A 43 -5.11 4.17 -13.00
C LEU A 43 -4.88 2.86 -13.78
N SER A 44 -3.94 2.85 -14.74
CA SER A 44 -3.64 1.66 -15.54
C SER A 44 -3.13 0.49 -14.69
N SER A 45 -2.36 0.77 -13.63
CA SER A 45 -1.86 -0.26 -12.72
C SER A 45 -3.01 -0.88 -11.91
N LEU A 46 -3.96 -0.05 -11.48
CA LEU A 46 -5.19 -0.52 -10.82
C LEU A 46 -6.01 -1.42 -11.73
N LEU A 47 -6.23 -1.03 -12.98
CA LEU A 47 -7.03 -1.82 -13.94
C LEU A 47 -6.35 -3.15 -14.32
N ILE A 48 -5.03 -3.15 -14.47
CA ILE A 48 -4.28 -4.38 -14.77
C ILE A 48 -4.32 -5.32 -13.56
N SER A 49 -4.12 -4.80 -12.35
CA SER A 49 -4.19 -5.62 -11.14
C SER A 49 -5.61 -6.15 -10.90
N GLU A 50 -6.65 -5.37 -11.17
CA GLU A 50 -8.04 -5.84 -11.17
C GLU A 50 -8.27 -6.99 -12.15
N ALA A 51 -7.83 -6.83 -13.41
CA ALA A 51 -7.97 -7.87 -14.43
C ALA A 51 -7.19 -9.15 -14.09
N VAL A 52 -5.99 -9.02 -13.49
CA VAL A 52 -5.17 -10.17 -13.05
C VAL A 52 -5.83 -10.85 -11.85
N ILE A 53 -6.26 -10.11 -10.83
CA ILE A 53 -6.89 -10.68 -9.64
C ILE A 53 -8.20 -11.37 -10.02
N SER A 54 -9.04 -10.76 -10.86
CA SER A 54 -10.27 -11.37 -11.37
C SER A 54 -10.01 -12.70 -12.09
N ARG A 55 -8.89 -12.82 -12.81
CA ARG A 55 -8.49 -14.04 -13.53
C ARG A 55 -7.92 -15.16 -12.66
N TYR A 56 -7.28 -14.83 -11.54
CA TYR A 56 -6.49 -15.80 -10.75
C TYR A 56 -7.03 -16.03 -9.33
N ILE A 57 -7.84 -15.11 -8.83
CA ILE A 57 -8.45 -15.12 -7.51
C ILE A 57 -9.94 -14.89 -7.76
N ASP A 58 -10.64 -15.96 -8.11
CA ASP A 58 -12.05 -15.94 -8.52
C ASP A 58 -12.91 -16.51 -7.36
N PRO A 59 -13.36 -15.68 -6.40
CA PRO A 59 -14.07 -16.16 -5.20
C PRO A 59 -15.53 -16.54 -5.46
N CYS A 60 -16.11 -16.24 -6.63
CA CYS A 60 -17.52 -16.57 -6.93
C CYS A 60 -17.75 -18.09 -7.05
N GLY A 61 -16.70 -18.91 -7.19
CA GLY A 61 -16.77 -20.37 -7.12
C GLY A 61 -16.63 -20.95 -5.71
N LEU A 62 -16.14 -20.18 -4.72
CA LEU A 62 -15.83 -20.68 -3.38
C LEU A 62 -16.90 -20.29 -2.33
N VAL A 63 -17.62 -19.17 -2.52
CA VAL A 63 -18.71 -18.75 -1.63
C VAL A 63 -19.85 -18.10 -2.43
N VAL A 64 -20.83 -18.91 -2.83
CA VAL A 64 -22.02 -18.52 -3.65
C VAL A 64 -22.95 -17.49 -2.95
N SER A 65 -22.74 -17.22 -1.66
CA SER A 65 -23.61 -16.36 -0.85
C SER A 65 -23.33 -14.85 -0.95
N LEU A 66 -22.29 -14.40 -1.67
CA LEU A 66 -21.87 -12.99 -1.64
C LEU A 66 -22.43 -12.09 -2.75
N GLY A 67 -23.30 -12.57 -3.65
CA GLY A 67 -23.97 -11.70 -4.63
C GLY A 67 -22.98 -10.87 -5.46
N CYS A 68 -22.26 -11.55 -6.37
CA CYS A 68 -21.14 -10.95 -7.12
C CYS A 68 -21.62 -9.85 -8.09
N GLU A 69 -21.68 -8.62 -7.60
CA GLU A 69 -21.54 -7.40 -8.39
C GLU A 69 -20.03 -7.17 -8.64
N PRO A 70 -19.62 -6.78 -9.86
CA PRO A 70 -18.22 -6.59 -10.15
C PRO A 70 -17.86 -5.21 -9.61
N PHE A 71 -17.26 -5.08 -8.43
CA PHE A 71 -16.29 -4.01 -8.12
C PHE A 71 -15.83 -4.08 -6.66
N LEU A 72 -14.56 -3.69 -6.46
CA LEU A 72 -13.84 -3.46 -5.20
C LEU A 72 -13.34 -4.70 -4.43
N TRP A 73 -12.19 -5.22 -4.90
CA TRP A 73 -11.05 -5.65 -4.07
C TRP A 73 -11.39 -6.13 -2.65
N HIS A 74 -11.39 -7.45 -2.41
CA HIS A 74 -11.34 -8.16 -1.11
C HIS A 74 -11.46 -7.32 0.19
N PRO A 75 -12.28 -7.71 1.19
CA PRO A 75 -12.53 -6.90 2.40
C PRO A 75 -11.27 -6.41 3.13
N ALA A 76 -10.16 -7.14 3.08
CA ALA A 76 -8.85 -6.73 3.63
C ALA A 76 -8.11 -5.68 2.78
N VAL A 77 -8.24 -5.71 1.45
CA VAL A 77 -7.58 -4.76 0.55
C VAL A 77 -8.39 -3.48 0.43
N SER A 78 -9.72 -3.56 0.32
CA SER A 78 -10.58 -2.38 0.39
C SER A 78 -10.42 -1.62 1.71
N THR A 79 -10.25 -2.32 2.85
CA THR A 79 -9.95 -1.65 4.13
C THR A 79 -8.59 -0.97 4.13
N LEU A 80 -7.56 -1.56 3.51
CA LEU A 80 -6.25 -0.90 3.33
C LEU A 80 -6.32 0.32 2.40
N LEU A 81 -7.16 0.29 1.36
CA LEU A 81 -7.34 1.41 0.41
C LEU A 81 -8.17 2.55 1.00
N LEU A 82 -9.04 2.26 1.98
CA LEU A 82 -9.85 3.25 2.69
C LEU A 82 -9.05 4.05 3.72
N TRP A 83 -7.82 3.64 4.02
CA TRP A 83 -6.98 4.36 4.96
C TRP A 83 -6.48 5.68 4.38
N PRO A 84 -6.30 6.72 5.21
CA PRO A 84 -5.68 7.96 4.79
C PRO A 84 -4.30 7.66 4.17
N ALA A 85 -4.04 8.20 2.99
CA ALA A 85 -2.85 7.86 2.21
C ALA A 85 -1.56 8.05 3.03
N ALA A 86 -1.47 9.16 3.78
CA ALA A 86 -0.35 9.46 4.65
C ALA A 86 -0.12 8.39 5.74
N LEU A 87 -1.19 7.93 6.40
CA LEU A 87 -1.11 6.92 7.46
C LEU A 87 -0.60 5.57 6.93
N ALA A 88 -1.16 5.12 5.81
CA ALA A 88 -0.76 3.85 5.20
C ALA A 88 0.70 3.87 4.71
N LEU A 89 1.15 4.98 4.10
CA LEU A 89 2.54 5.13 3.64
C LEU A 89 3.52 5.22 4.81
N LEU A 90 3.15 5.86 5.92
CA LEU A 90 3.97 5.88 7.14
C LEU A 90 4.12 4.50 7.77
N LEU A 91 3.05 3.69 7.81
CA LEU A 91 3.13 2.30 8.25
C LEU A 91 4.08 1.49 7.38
N LEU A 92 4.01 1.67 6.05
CA LEU A 92 4.91 1.00 5.11
C LEU A 92 6.38 1.42 5.35
N MET A 93 6.64 2.71 5.52
CA MET A 93 7.97 3.23 5.88
C MET A 93 8.48 2.56 7.17
N GLY A 94 7.65 2.49 8.20
CA GLY A 94 7.97 1.85 9.48
C GLY A 94 8.33 0.37 9.30
N PHE A 95 7.53 -0.36 8.53
CA PHE A 95 7.75 -1.78 8.23
C PHE A 95 9.08 -2.02 7.50
N PHE A 96 9.33 -1.31 6.40
CA PHE A 96 10.57 -1.45 5.62
C PHE A 96 11.82 -1.05 6.42
N CYS A 97 11.74 0.04 7.19
CA CYS A 97 12.83 0.48 8.05
C CYS A 97 13.06 -0.52 9.20
N GLY A 98 11.99 -1.08 9.77
CA GLY A 98 12.02 -2.12 10.80
C GLY A 98 12.73 -3.37 10.33
N ILE A 99 12.36 -3.91 9.16
CA ILE A 99 13.02 -5.06 8.54
C ILE A 99 14.50 -4.76 8.26
N GLY A 100 14.81 -3.60 7.68
CA GLY A 100 16.19 -3.18 7.43
C GLY A 100 17.04 -3.12 8.71
N ARG A 101 16.46 -2.67 9.83
CA ARG A 101 17.12 -2.69 11.15
C ARG A 101 17.30 -4.11 11.69
N LEU A 102 16.30 -4.98 11.52
CA LEU A 102 16.34 -6.36 12.01
C LEU A 102 17.42 -7.17 11.28
N LEU A 103 17.50 -7.06 9.95
CA LEU A 103 18.51 -7.69 9.11
C LEU A 103 19.92 -7.21 9.48
N ARG A 104 20.10 -5.91 9.75
CA ARG A 104 21.40 -5.36 10.19
C ARG A 104 21.80 -5.84 11.59
N ARG A 105 20.84 -6.00 12.51
CA ARG A 105 21.10 -6.59 13.84
C ARG A 105 21.50 -8.06 13.74
N ARG A 106 20.89 -8.82 12.82
CA ARG A 106 21.26 -10.22 12.57
C ARG A 106 22.68 -10.36 12.02
N GLY A 107 23.05 -9.54 11.03
CA GLY A 107 24.41 -9.57 10.45
C GLY A 107 25.53 -9.22 11.45
N ARG A 108 25.23 -8.44 12.48
CA ARG A 108 26.18 -8.04 13.54
C ARG A 108 26.26 -9.04 14.72
N ARG A 109 25.42 -10.07 14.75
CA ARG A 109 25.48 -11.15 15.75
C ARG A 109 26.30 -12.36 15.29
N ILE A 110 26.68 -12.41 14.02
CA ILE A 110 27.29 -13.57 13.36
C ILE A 110 28.74 -13.27 12.91
N GLY A 111 29.16 -12.00 12.96
CA GLY A 111 30.55 -11.57 12.76
C GLY A 111 31.05 -10.87 14.00
#